data_AF-A0A317LV37-F1
#
_entry.id   AF-A0A317LV37-F1
#
_cell.length_a   1.000
_cell.length_b   1.000
_cell.length_c   1.000
_cell.angle_alpha   90.00
_cell.angle_beta   90.00
_cell.angle_gamma   90.00
#
_symmetry.space_group_name_H-M   'P 1'
#
loop_
_entity.id
_entity.type
_entity.pdbx_description
1 polymer ?
#
loop_
_entity_poly.entity_id
_entity_poly.type
_entity_poly.pdbx_seq_one_letter_code
_entity_poly.pdbx_strand_id
1 'polypeptide(L)'
;MVLLHGTPFSSYVWRDVAAALAPGYRVYFWDMPGYGISEMRTGQSVSLATQGRVFTELLARSRALAALIPGVETHPIADAGHLAQSDAPAQLTAALVDFLRR
;
A
#
# COMPACT_ATOMS: atom_id res chain seq x y z
N MET A 1 -3.60 -9.78 2.79
CA MET A 1 -3.72 -8.43 2.19
C MET A 1 -2.57 -7.57 2.67
N VAL A 2 -1.96 -6.79 1.77
CA VAL A 2 -0.84 -5.88 2.07
C VAL A 2 -1.27 -4.48 1.63
N LEU A 3 -1.31 -3.52 2.55
CA LEU A 3 -1.73 -2.14 2.30
C LEU A 3 -0.56 -1.18 2.55
N LEU A 4 -0.22 -0.38 1.53
CA LEU A 4 0.83 0.62 1.60
C LEU A 4 0.20 2.01 1.54
N HIS A 5 0.67 2.94 2.37
CA HIS A 5 0.27 4.34 2.30
C HIS A 5 1.15 5.11 1.29
N GLY A 6 0.65 6.24 0.77
CA GLY A 6 1.47 7.19 0.01
C GLY A 6 2.03 8.31 0.87
N THR A 7 2.70 9.28 0.25
CA THR A 7 3.33 10.41 0.94
C THR A 7 2.37 11.59 1.08
N PRO A 8 2.37 12.36 2.18
CA PRO A 8 3.24 12.26 3.36
C PRO A 8 2.56 11.54 4.54
N PHE A 9 1.76 10.51 4.26
CA PHE A 9 0.87 9.91 5.25
C PHE A 9 1.54 8.81 6.09
N SER A 10 0.74 8.20 6.96
CA SER A 10 1.07 6.98 7.72
C SER A 10 0.10 5.88 7.34
N SER A 11 0.48 4.63 7.59
CA SER A 11 -0.35 3.43 7.56
C SER A 11 -1.69 3.57 8.30
N TYR A 12 -1.80 4.50 9.24
CA TYR A 12 -3.05 4.83 9.92
C TYR A 12 -4.20 5.20 8.98
N VAL A 13 -3.93 5.67 7.76
CA VAL A 13 -4.96 5.91 6.73
C VAL A 13 -5.73 4.65 6.35
N TRP A 14 -5.18 3.47 6.63
CA TRP A 14 -5.79 2.18 6.36
C TRP A 14 -6.53 1.59 7.57
N ARG A 15 -6.54 2.24 8.76
CA ARG A 15 -7.02 1.60 10.00
C ARG A 15 -8.45 1.05 9.89
N ASP A 16 -9.35 1.82 9.28
CA ASP A 16 -10.78 1.47 9.23
C ASP A 16 -11.01 0.38 8.18
N VAL A 17 -10.29 0.45 7.05
CA VAL A 17 -10.28 -0.60 6.02
C VAL A 17 -9.68 -1.90 6.56
N ALA A 18 -8.55 -1.81 7.28
CA ALA A 18 -7.89 -2.96 7.88
C ALA A 18 -8.78 -3.63 8.93
N ALA A 19 -9.46 -2.85 9.78
CA ALA A 19 -10.43 -3.35 10.75
C ALA A 19 -11.60 -4.08 10.06
N ALA A 20 -12.12 -3.54 8.96
CA ALA A 20 -13.21 -4.17 8.20
C ALA A 20 -12.78 -5.47 7.49
N LEU A 21 -11.52 -5.57 7.07
CA LEU A 21 -10.97 -6.74 6.38
C LEU A 21 -10.47 -7.83 7.33
N ALA A 22 -10.09 -7.47 8.56
CA ALA A 22 -9.49 -8.37 9.54
C ALA A 22 -10.29 -9.65 9.88
N PRO A 23 -11.64 -9.66 9.87
CA PRO A 23 -12.39 -10.88 10.13
C PRO A 23 -12.16 -12.00 9.10
N GLY A 24 -11.90 -11.64 7.84
CA GLY A 24 -11.73 -12.59 6.74
C GLY A 24 -10.30 -12.73 6.23
N TYR A 25 -9.44 -11.75 6.52
CA TYR A 25 -8.11 -11.69 5.95
C TYR A 25 -7.06 -11.30 6.97
N ARG A 26 -5.87 -11.89 6.85
CA ARG A 26 -4.69 -11.33 7.48
C ARG A 26 -4.25 -10.09 6.72
N VAL A 27 -4.35 -8.93 7.38
CA VAL A 27 -4.01 -7.62 6.82
C VAL A 27 -2.70 -7.14 7.40
N TYR A 28 -1.77 -6.75 6.54
CA TYR A 28 -0.51 -6.11 6.91
C TYR A 28 -0.50 -4.68 6.37
N PHE A 29 -0.24 -3.71 7.23
CA PHE A 29 -0.09 -2.30 6.89
C PHE A 29 1.02 -1.74 7.78
N TRP A 30 1.93 -0.96 7.20
CA TRP A 30 3.11 -0.45 7.91
C TRP A 30 3.48 0.93 7.39
N ASP A 31 4.22 1.68 8.21
CA ASP A 31 4.75 2.98 7.81
C ASP A 31 6.02 2.81 6.96
N MET A 32 6.10 3.51 5.84
CA MET A 32 7.33 3.58 5.05
C MET A 32 8.45 4.28 5.85
N PRO A 33 9.72 3.98 5.57
CA PRO A 33 10.84 4.68 6.21
C PRO A 33 10.71 6.20 6.09
N GLY A 34 10.89 6.90 7.22
CA GLY A 34 10.69 8.36 7.29
C GLY A 34 9.25 8.80 7.58
N TYR A 35 8.32 7.87 7.84
CA TYR A 35 6.92 8.16 8.18
C TYR A 35 6.45 7.41 9.43
N GLY A 36 5.44 7.97 10.09
CA GLY A 36 4.74 7.37 11.23
C GLY A 36 5.66 6.87 12.33
N ILE A 37 5.56 5.58 12.68
CA ILE A 37 6.36 4.92 13.72
C ILE A 37 7.57 4.16 13.18
N SER A 38 7.77 4.14 11.86
CA SER A 38 8.98 3.58 11.26
C SER A 38 10.18 4.49 11.54
N GLU A 39 11.38 3.91 11.46
CA GLU A 39 12.62 4.64 11.76
C GLU A 39 12.72 5.95 10.95
N MET A 40 13.05 7.02 11.68
CA MET A 40 13.33 8.35 11.14
C MET A 40 14.73 8.75 11.53
N ARG A 41 15.54 9.18 10.55
CA ARG A 41 16.91 9.63 10.77
C ARG A 41 17.05 11.10 10.39
N THR A 42 17.84 11.85 11.15
CA THR A 42 18.22 13.23 10.77
C THR A 42 18.87 13.22 9.39
N GLY A 43 18.39 14.08 8.49
CA GLY A 43 18.88 14.17 7.11
C GLY A 43 18.34 13.09 6.16
N GLN A 44 17.42 12.22 6.60
CA GLN A 44 16.76 11.26 5.73
C GLN A 44 15.91 11.96 4.68
N SER A 45 16.23 11.72 3.41
CA SER A 45 15.41 12.25 2.31
C SER A 45 14.08 11.49 2.23
N VAL A 46 12.97 12.22 2.34
CA VAL A 46 11.62 11.75 2.07
C VAL A 46 10.99 12.44 0.85
N SER A 47 11.84 12.98 -0.03
CA SER A 47 11.39 13.63 -1.26
C SER A 47 10.59 12.67 -2.15
N LEU A 48 9.74 13.23 -3.01
CA LEU A 48 8.99 12.46 -4.01
C LEU A 48 9.90 11.58 -4.86
N ALA A 49 11.08 12.07 -5.24
CA ALA A 49 12.07 11.29 -5.99
C ALA A 49 12.60 10.08 -5.20
N THR A 50 12.83 10.23 -3.89
CA THR A 50 13.25 9.11 -3.04
C THR A 50 12.11 8.11 -2.84
N GLN A 51 10.89 8.59 -2.60
CA GLN A 51 9.72 7.75 -2.38
C GLN A 51 9.31 7.00 -3.64
N GLY A 52 9.40 7.62 -4.82
CA GLY A 52 9.20 6.95 -6.11
C GLY A 52 10.17 5.80 -6.35
N ARG A 53 11.45 5.95 -5.96
CA ARG A 53 12.43 4.85 -6.02
C ARG A 53 12.08 3.72 -5.06
N VAL A 54 11.76 4.04 -3.80
CA VAL A 54 11.34 3.04 -2.80
C VAL A 54 10.11 2.28 -3.27
N PHE A 55 9.11 2.98 -3.80
CA PHE A 55 7.89 2.37 -4.33
C PHE A 55 8.17 1.44 -5.52
N THR A 56 9.03 1.87 -6.45
CA THR A 56 9.41 1.05 -7.63
C THR A 56 10.11 -0.24 -7.20
N GLU A 57 11.04 -0.15 -6.26
CA GLU A 57 11.72 -1.33 -5.69
C GLU A 57 10.76 -2.26 -4.96
N LEU A 58 9.83 -1.69 -4.18
CA LEU A 58 8.81 -2.47 -3.49
C LEU A 58 7.90 -3.18 -4.50
N LEU A 59 7.44 -2.50 -5.55
CA LEU A 59 6.60 -3.09 -6.59
C LEU A 59 7.32 -4.24 -7.32
N ALA A 60 8.60 -4.06 -7.65
CA ALA A 60 9.40 -5.11 -8.27
C ALA A 60 9.51 -6.34 -7.35
N ARG A 61 9.80 -6.13 -6.06
CA ARG A 61 9.85 -7.21 -5.06
C ARG A 61 8.50 -7.88 -4.84
N SER A 62 7.41 -7.12 -4.79
CA SER A 62 6.05 -7.65 -4.65
C SER A 62 5.68 -8.54 -5.84
N ARG A 63 6.02 -8.14 -7.07
CA ARG A 63 5.81 -8.97 -8.26
C ARG A 63 6.65 -10.25 -8.23
N ALA A 64 7.91 -10.16 -7.83
CA ALA A 64 8.77 -11.33 -7.67
C ALA A 64 8.22 -12.30 -6.60
N LEU A 65 7.72 -11.78 -5.47
CA LEU A 65 7.11 -12.59 -4.43
C LEU A 65 5.79 -13.22 -4.89
N ALA A 66 4.95 -12.47 -5.61
CA ALA A 66 3.70 -12.97 -6.17
C ALA A 66 3.93 -14.17 -7.11
N ALA A 67 5.01 -14.16 -7.90
CA ALA A 67 5.38 -15.28 -8.76
C ALA A 67 5.75 -16.56 -7.99
N LEU A 68 6.09 -16.46 -6.70
CA LEU A 68 6.49 -17.59 -5.85
C LEU A 68 5.37 -18.11 -4.95
N ILE A 69 4.28 -17.35 -4.77
CA ILE A 69 3.19 -17.71 -3.87
C ILE A 69 1.90 -17.95 -4.68
N PRO A 70 1.44 -19.22 -4.79
CA PRO A 70 0.20 -19.53 -5.47
C PRO A 70 -0.98 -18.75 -4.88
N GLY A 71 -1.81 -18.17 -5.76
CA GLY A 71 -3.00 -17.42 -5.36
C GLY A 71 -2.76 -15.97 -4.93
N VAL A 72 -1.53 -15.45 -5.04
CA VAL A 72 -1.31 -14.00 -4.89
C VAL A 72 -1.81 -13.26 -6.13
N GLU A 73 -2.57 -12.20 -5.90
CA GLU A 73 -3.04 -11.29 -6.92
C GLU A 73 -2.46 -9.89 -6.73
N THR A 74 -2.21 -9.20 -7.85
CA THR A 74 -1.76 -7.81 -7.86
C THR A 74 -2.68 -6.97 -8.73
N HIS A 75 -3.30 -5.95 -8.13
CA HIS A 75 -4.25 -5.06 -8.80
C HIS A 75 -3.66 -3.64 -8.84
N PRO A 76 -3.12 -3.17 -9.98
CA PRO A 76 -2.65 -1.80 -10.08
C PRO A 76 -3.82 -0.81 -10.09
N ILE A 77 -3.72 0.23 -9.28
CA ILE A 77 -4.63 1.39 -9.32
C ILE A 77 -3.92 2.49 -10.10
N ALA A 78 -4.44 2.81 -11.28
CA ALA A 78 -3.81 3.80 -12.15
C ALA A 78 -3.99 5.21 -11.58
N ASP A 79 -3.03 6.09 -11.85
CA ASP A 79 -3.07 7.51 -11.50
C ASP A 79 -3.24 7.84 -10.00
N ALA A 80 -3.00 6.87 -9.12
CA ALA A 80 -2.96 7.06 -7.67
C ALA A 80 -1.52 7.37 -7.21
N GLY A 81 -1.27 8.59 -6.72
CA GLY A 81 0.07 9.08 -6.38
C GLY A 81 0.29 9.45 -4.91
N HIS A 82 -0.73 9.98 -4.24
CA HIS A 82 -0.66 10.45 -2.86
C HIS A 82 -1.47 9.55 -1.92
N LEU A 83 -2.73 9.32 -2.28
CA LEU A 83 -3.66 8.59 -1.45
C LEU A 83 -4.66 7.90 -2.36
N ALA A 84 -4.51 6.59 -2.56
CA ALA A 84 -5.31 5.84 -3.54
C ALA A 84 -6.83 5.99 -3.31
N GLN A 85 -7.27 6.10 -2.05
CA GLN A 85 -8.68 6.33 -1.73
C GLN A 85 -9.21 7.71 -2.12
N SER A 86 -8.35 8.72 -2.31
CA SER A 86 -8.74 10.05 -2.75
C SER A 86 -8.45 10.28 -4.23
N ASP A 87 -7.33 9.77 -4.72
CA ASP A 87 -6.89 9.95 -6.11
C ASP A 87 -7.71 9.08 -7.08
N ALA A 88 -8.05 7.85 -6.67
CA ALA A 88 -8.77 6.89 -7.49
C ALA A 88 -9.80 6.07 -6.68
N PRO A 89 -10.74 6.72 -5.97
CA PRO A 89 -11.70 6.05 -5.06
C PRO A 89 -12.48 4.94 -5.75
N ALA A 90 -13.02 5.20 -6.95
CA ALA A 90 -13.83 4.23 -7.68
C ALA A 90 -13.02 2.99 -8.08
N GLN A 91 -11.78 3.17 -8.55
CA GLN A 91 -10.92 2.05 -8.94
C GLN A 91 -10.52 1.20 -7.72
N LEU A 92 -10.11 1.86 -6.63
CA LEU A 92 -9.75 1.17 -5.40
C LEU A 92 -10.94 0.40 -4.82
N THR A 93 -12.11 1.03 -4.73
CA THR A 93 -13.32 0.38 -4.22
C THR A 93 -13.73 -0.79 -5.10
N ALA A 94 -13.70 -0.65 -6.43
CA ALA A 94 -14.02 -1.75 -7.34
C ALA A 94 -13.07 -2.94 -7.13
N ALA A 95 -11.76 -2.70 -7.09
CA ALA A 95 -10.76 -3.74 -6.87
C ALA A 95 -10.96 -4.47 -5.53
N LEU A 96 -11.28 -3.73 -4.46
CA LEU A 96 -11.58 -4.31 -3.15
C LEU A 96 -12.88 -5.13 -3.16
N VAL A 97 -13.96 -4.60 -3.74
CA VAL A 97 -15.25 -5.31 -3.82
C VAL A 97 -15.12 -6.60 -4.65
N ASP A 98 -14.42 -6.54 -5.79
CA ASP A 98 -14.20 -7.70 -6.64
C ASP A 98 -13.32 -8.75 -5.96
N PHE A 99 -12.33 -8.34 -5.17
CA PHE A 99 -11.53 -9.26 -4.35
C PHE A 99 -12.37 -9.92 -3.26
N LEU A 100 -13.24 -9.16 -2.58
CA LEU A 100 -14.06 -9.63 -1.45
C LEU A 100 -15.22 -10.54 -1.84
N ARG A 101 -15.63 -10.56 -3.11
CA ARG A 101 -16.75 -11.38 -3.60
C ARG A 101 -16.34 -12.79 -4.04
N ARG A 102 -15.06 -13.13 -3.97
CA ARG A 102 -14.52 -14.43 -4.36
C ARG A 102 -14.39 -15.34 -3.15
#